data_AF-A0A3D3CJZ9-F1
#
_entry.id   AF-A0A3D3CJZ9-F1
#
_cell.length_a   1.000
_cell.length_b   1.000
_cell.length_c   1.000
_cell.angle_alpha   90.00
_cell.angle_beta   90.00
_cell.angle_gamma   90.00
#
_symmetry.space_group_name_H-M   'P 1'
#
loop_
_entity.id
_entity.type
_entity.pdbx_description
1 polymer ?
#
loop_
_entity_poly.entity_id
_entity_poly.type
_entity_poly.pdbx_seq_one_letter_code
_entity_poly.pdbx_strand_id
1 'polypeptide(L)'
;MKRVSILNNVVGPVMRGPSSSHTAGPWRIARTAADLLGGHVRSATIAFHPSSSLAVCYHDQRSDLAFASGLLRRSLTDSDFGDALRLAPGEGLDIRFEARPFPEADHPNSALLELTGERGGKIVLHSRSTGGGSFEIASLDGYPVRITGESFEVLVQCDGDAAPAVLELLERSMASS
;
A
#
# COMPACT_ATOMS: atom_id res chain seq x y z
N MET A 1 -16.14 17.76 9.55
CA MET A 1 -16.06 16.69 10.58
C MET A 1 -15.64 15.40 9.91
N LYS A 2 -14.64 14.68 10.47
CA LYS A 2 -14.26 13.34 9.98
C LYS A 2 -15.45 12.40 10.20
N ARG A 3 -15.94 11.73 9.14
CA ARG A 3 -16.97 10.70 9.30
C ARG A 3 -16.32 9.51 9.98
N VAL A 4 -16.85 9.10 11.13
CA VAL A 4 -16.35 7.94 11.88
C VAL A 4 -17.37 6.81 11.70
N SER A 5 -16.92 5.70 11.14
CA SER A 5 -17.69 4.47 10.96
C SER A 5 -17.30 3.44 12.01
N ILE A 6 -18.29 2.77 12.60
CA ILE A 6 -18.05 1.66 13.53
C ILE A 6 -17.21 0.57 12.87
N LEU A 7 -17.49 0.24 11.61
CA LEU A 7 -16.86 -0.87 10.90
C LEU A 7 -15.44 -0.56 10.40
N ASN A 8 -15.13 0.70 10.11
CA ASN A 8 -13.84 1.08 9.54
C ASN A 8 -12.88 1.68 10.58
N ASN A 9 -13.41 2.28 11.65
CA ASN A 9 -12.60 3.08 12.57
C ASN A 9 -12.65 2.59 14.02
N VAL A 10 -13.64 1.77 14.40
CA VAL A 10 -13.81 1.29 15.79
C VAL A 10 -13.53 -0.20 15.89
N VAL A 11 -14.14 -1.00 15.02
CA VAL A 11 -13.87 -2.44 14.92
C VAL A 11 -12.74 -2.65 13.91
N GLY A 12 -11.63 -3.21 14.38
CA GLY A 12 -10.53 -3.60 13.50
C GLY A 12 -10.95 -4.72 12.53
N PRO A 13 -10.32 -4.82 11.36
CA PRO A 13 -10.67 -5.86 10.39
C PRO A 13 -10.41 -7.27 10.94
N VAL A 14 -11.20 -8.24 10.48
CA VAL A 14 -10.93 -9.66 10.74
C VAL A 14 -9.61 -10.02 10.04
N MET A 15 -8.64 -10.51 10.80
CA MET A 15 -7.30 -10.83 10.30
C MET A 15 -6.67 -11.96 11.12
N ARG A 16 -5.67 -12.64 10.55
CA ARG A 16 -4.81 -13.62 11.27
C ARG A 16 -3.53 -13.01 11.85
N GLY A 17 -3.45 -11.68 11.95
CA GLY A 17 -2.31 -10.95 12.52
C GLY A 17 -2.56 -10.48 13.95
N PRO A 18 -1.49 -10.28 14.75
CA PRO A 18 -1.59 -9.82 16.12
C PRO A 18 -2.01 -8.34 16.24
N SER A 19 -1.79 -7.53 15.19
CA SER A 19 -1.92 -6.08 15.25
C SER A 19 -2.54 -5.49 13.97
N SER A 20 -3.58 -4.68 14.10
CA SER A 20 -4.25 -4.08 12.94
C SER A 20 -3.39 -3.03 12.23
N SER A 21 -2.55 -2.30 12.96
CA SER A 21 -1.61 -1.32 12.38
C SER A 21 -0.40 -1.97 11.70
N HIS A 22 0.01 -3.15 12.16
CA HIS A 22 1.20 -3.83 11.61
C HIS A 22 0.83 -4.97 10.65
N THR A 23 -0.42 -5.44 10.64
CA THR A 23 -0.87 -6.46 9.69
C THR A 23 -1.87 -5.89 8.70
N ALA A 24 -3.01 -5.38 9.16
CA ALA A 24 -4.07 -4.96 8.24
C ALA A 24 -3.71 -3.69 7.46
N GLY A 25 -3.04 -2.72 8.08
CA GLY A 25 -2.52 -1.53 7.40
C GLY A 25 -1.55 -1.90 6.27
N PRO A 26 -0.43 -2.59 6.56
CA PRO A 26 0.52 -3.09 5.56
C PRO A 26 -0.11 -3.90 4.42
N TRP A 27 -1.07 -4.77 4.72
CA TRP A 27 -1.78 -5.51 3.67
C TRP A 27 -2.60 -4.60 2.76
N ARG A 28 -3.33 -3.63 3.32
CA ARG A 28 -4.11 -2.67 2.52
C ARG A 28 -3.18 -1.80 1.67
N ILE A 29 -2.08 -1.32 2.23
CA ILE A 29 -1.03 -0.58 1.51
C ILE A 29 -0.53 -1.41 0.32
N ALA A 30 -0.12 -2.66 0.56
CA ALA A 30 0.38 -3.58 -0.46
C ALA A 30 -0.66 -3.85 -1.55
N ARG A 31 -1.93 -4.05 -1.17
CA ARG A 31 -3.02 -4.30 -2.10
C ARG A 31 -3.27 -3.08 -3.00
N THR A 32 -3.35 -1.89 -2.42
CA THR A 32 -3.51 -0.64 -3.15
C THR A 32 -2.31 -0.37 -4.06
N ALA A 33 -1.09 -0.65 -3.60
CA ALA A 33 0.12 -0.54 -4.41
C ALA A 33 0.10 -1.48 -5.63
N ALA A 34 -0.32 -2.72 -5.46
CA ALA A 34 -0.47 -3.67 -6.58
C ALA A 34 -1.58 -3.25 -7.56
N ASP A 35 -2.60 -2.54 -7.09
CA ASP A 35 -3.66 -1.98 -7.94
C ASP A 35 -3.16 -0.74 -8.71
N LEU A 36 -2.41 0.16 -8.07
CA LEU A 36 -1.78 1.33 -8.71
C LEU A 36 -0.77 0.94 -9.79
N LEU A 37 -0.01 -0.15 -9.59
CA LEU A 37 0.92 -0.67 -10.60
C LEU A 37 0.19 -1.23 -11.84
N GLY A 38 -1.09 -1.60 -11.72
CA GLY A 38 -1.91 -2.06 -12.85
C GLY A 38 -1.58 -3.46 -13.37
N GLY A 39 -0.97 -4.33 -12.56
CA GLY A 39 -0.61 -5.69 -12.98
C GLY A 39 -0.01 -6.57 -11.87
N HIS A 40 0.53 -7.73 -12.26
CA HIS A 40 1.26 -8.62 -11.35
C HIS A 40 2.61 -8.00 -10.96
N VAL A 41 2.88 -7.96 -9.65
CA VAL A 41 4.16 -7.49 -9.10
C VAL A 41 5.19 -8.61 -9.24
N ARG A 42 6.34 -8.31 -9.86
CA ARG A 42 7.46 -9.25 -10.02
C ARG A 42 8.56 -9.05 -8.98
N SER A 43 8.83 -7.80 -8.65
CA SER A 43 9.83 -7.43 -7.65
C SER A 43 9.27 -6.37 -6.73
N ALA A 44 9.56 -6.50 -5.44
CA ALA A 44 9.16 -5.55 -4.42
C ALA A 44 10.27 -5.36 -3.40
N THR A 45 10.70 -4.12 -3.20
CA THR A 45 11.51 -3.72 -2.04
C THR A 45 10.62 -2.92 -1.10
N ILE A 46 10.53 -3.37 0.15
CA ILE A 46 9.79 -2.68 1.21
C ILE A 46 10.82 -2.13 2.20
N ALA A 47 10.99 -0.82 2.21
CA ALA A 47 11.92 -0.14 3.11
C ALA A 47 11.18 0.49 4.29
N PHE A 48 11.70 0.23 5.49
CA PHE A 48 11.27 0.88 6.72
C PHE A 48 12.36 1.81 7.22
N HIS A 49 11.99 2.98 7.73
CA HIS A 49 12.97 3.88 8.35
C HIS A 49 13.57 3.19 9.59
N PRO A 50 14.89 3.20 9.84
CA PRO A 50 15.49 2.42 10.94
C PRO A 50 14.96 2.74 12.34
N SER A 51 14.47 3.97 12.56
CA SER A 51 13.83 4.37 13.83
C SER A 51 12.32 4.10 13.91
N SER A 52 11.72 3.55 12.85
CA SER A 52 10.29 3.23 12.79
C SER A 52 9.96 2.00 13.63
N SER A 53 8.74 1.93 14.18
CA SER A 53 8.28 0.71 14.86
C SER A 53 8.23 -0.48 13.90
N LEU A 54 7.92 -0.25 12.62
CA LEU A 54 7.96 -1.29 11.60
C LEU A 54 9.36 -1.89 11.44
N ALA A 55 10.42 -1.09 11.37
CA ALA A 55 11.78 -1.62 11.24
C ALA A 55 12.17 -2.56 12.38
N VAL A 56 11.67 -2.32 13.59
CA VAL A 56 11.99 -3.12 14.78
C VAL A 56 11.22 -4.43 14.81
N CYS A 57 9.95 -4.46 14.41
CA CYS A 57 9.06 -5.59 14.69
C CYS A 57 8.25 -6.10 13.49
N TYR A 58 8.61 -5.74 12.25
CA TYR A 58 7.86 -6.15 11.06
C TYR A 58 7.69 -7.68 10.97
N HIS A 59 8.67 -8.45 11.42
CA HIS A 59 8.60 -9.91 11.45
C HIS A 59 7.65 -10.43 12.54
N ASP A 60 7.87 -9.99 13.79
CA ASP A 60 7.08 -10.43 14.95
C ASP A 60 5.60 -10.04 14.83
N GLN A 61 5.32 -8.89 14.21
CA GLN A 61 3.97 -8.38 13.97
C GLN A 61 3.38 -8.80 12.63
N ARG A 62 4.10 -9.62 11.85
CA ARG A 62 3.67 -10.18 10.56
C ARG A 62 3.39 -9.14 9.48
N SER A 63 4.04 -7.98 9.55
CA SER A 63 3.95 -6.95 8.51
C SER A 63 4.54 -7.45 7.20
N ASP A 64 5.62 -8.24 7.25
CA ASP A 64 6.21 -8.89 6.09
C ASP A 64 5.23 -9.83 5.36
N LEU A 65 4.57 -10.71 6.10
CA LEU A 65 3.52 -11.60 5.59
C LEU A 65 2.34 -10.79 5.03
N ALA A 66 1.99 -9.67 5.66
CA ALA A 66 0.95 -8.77 5.19
C ALA A 66 1.30 -8.07 3.87
N PHE A 67 2.52 -7.53 3.75
CA PHE A 67 3.01 -6.94 2.49
C PHE A 67 3.05 -7.99 1.37
N ALA A 68 3.63 -9.17 1.64
CA ALA A 68 3.68 -10.26 0.67
C ALA A 68 2.27 -10.69 0.23
N SER A 69 1.37 -10.94 1.17
CA SER A 69 -0.01 -11.36 0.86
C SER A 69 -0.77 -10.30 0.06
N GLY A 70 -0.62 -9.01 0.39
CA GLY A 70 -1.29 -7.93 -0.32
C GLY A 70 -0.79 -7.77 -1.75
N LEU A 71 0.52 -7.88 -1.98
CA LEU A 71 1.13 -7.82 -3.32
C LEU A 71 0.74 -9.04 -4.16
N LEU A 72 0.63 -10.22 -3.55
CA LEU A 72 0.09 -11.45 -4.18
C LEU A 72 -1.44 -11.43 -4.34
N ARG A 73 -2.13 -10.38 -3.86
CA ARG A 73 -3.60 -10.25 -3.93
C ARG A 73 -4.35 -11.34 -3.16
N ARG A 74 -3.73 -11.93 -2.13
CA ARG A 74 -4.29 -12.96 -1.25
C ARG A 74 -4.98 -12.34 -0.04
N SER A 75 -5.95 -13.02 0.56
CA SER A 75 -6.70 -12.49 1.71
C SER A 75 -5.92 -12.62 3.02
N LEU A 76 -6.08 -11.64 3.92
CA LEU A 76 -5.61 -11.72 5.32
C LEU A 76 -6.25 -12.86 6.13
N THR A 77 -7.36 -13.40 5.62
CA THR A 77 -8.14 -14.47 6.26
C THR A 77 -7.92 -15.83 5.61
N ASP A 78 -7.00 -15.94 4.64
CA ASP A 78 -6.65 -17.23 4.01
C ASP A 78 -5.81 -18.09 4.95
N SER A 79 -6.10 -19.39 4.99
CA SER A 79 -5.47 -20.35 5.92
C SER A 79 -3.96 -20.40 5.78
N ASP A 80 -3.45 -20.05 4.60
CA ASP A 80 -2.04 -20.01 4.26
C ASP A 80 -1.40 -18.62 4.35
N PHE A 81 -2.05 -17.65 5.01
CA PHE A 81 -1.45 -16.33 5.29
C PHE A 81 -0.04 -16.44 5.93
N GLY A 82 0.16 -17.42 6.82
CA GLY A 82 1.46 -17.67 7.46
C GLY A 82 2.55 -18.15 6.49
N ASP A 83 2.18 -18.61 5.31
CA ASP A 83 3.07 -19.11 4.26
C ASP A 83 3.37 -18.07 3.17
N ALA A 84 2.86 -16.84 3.27
CA ALA A 84 2.89 -15.87 2.18
C ALA A 84 4.31 -15.63 1.61
N LEU A 85 5.32 -15.48 2.46
CA LEU A 85 6.71 -15.32 2.02
C LEU A 85 7.29 -16.58 1.37
N ARG A 86 6.87 -17.77 1.82
CA ARG A 86 7.27 -19.05 1.25
C ARG A 86 6.64 -19.27 -0.13
N LEU A 87 5.40 -18.79 -0.32
CA LEU A 87 4.65 -18.91 -1.56
C LEU A 87 5.07 -17.88 -2.62
N ALA A 88 5.50 -16.69 -2.19
CA ALA A 88 5.81 -15.56 -3.08
C ALA A 88 6.72 -15.92 -4.27
N PRO A 89 7.86 -16.63 -4.12
CA PRO A 89 8.69 -17.00 -5.25
C PRO A 89 7.98 -17.92 -6.26
N GLY A 90 7.15 -18.86 -5.77
CA GLY A 90 6.38 -19.77 -6.61
C GLY A 90 5.27 -19.08 -7.41
N GLU A 91 4.78 -17.95 -6.91
CA GLU A 91 3.83 -17.06 -7.60
C GLU A 91 4.55 -15.96 -8.41
N GLY A 92 5.88 -15.99 -8.44
CA GLY A 92 6.70 -15.12 -9.27
C GLY A 92 6.90 -13.71 -8.72
N LEU A 93 6.83 -13.55 -7.39
CA LEU A 93 7.17 -12.35 -6.63
C LEU A 93 8.50 -12.54 -5.89
N ASP A 94 9.51 -11.74 -6.24
CA ASP A 94 10.72 -11.54 -5.42
C ASP A 94 10.48 -10.35 -4.49
N ILE A 95 10.36 -10.60 -3.19
CA ILE A 95 10.09 -9.58 -2.18
C ILE A 95 11.24 -9.49 -1.17
N ARG A 96 11.67 -8.26 -0.87
CA ARG A 96 12.74 -7.97 0.09
C ARG A 96 12.32 -6.88 1.05
N PHE A 97 12.82 -6.99 2.28
CA PHE A 97 12.59 -6.03 3.34
C PHE A 97 13.92 -5.46 3.80
N GLU A 98 13.98 -4.16 4.00
CA GLU A 98 15.19 -3.49 4.45
C GLU A 98 14.90 -2.36 5.42
N ALA A 99 15.83 -2.16 6.36
CA ALA A 99 15.85 -0.97 7.20
C ALA A 99 16.76 0.06 6.53
N ARG A 100 16.18 1.08 5.90
CA ARG A 100 16.90 2.13 5.16
C ARG A 100 16.24 3.49 5.41
N PRO A 101 17.01 4.56 5.72
CA PRO A 101 16.47 5.90 5.76
C PRO A 101 15.98 6.36 4.38
N PHE A 102 14.84 7.03 4.34
CA PHE A 102 14.30 7.67 3.14
C PHE A 102 13.67 9.02 3.52
N PRO A 103 13.78 10.05 2.65
CA PRO A 103 13.43 11.43 3.00
C PRO A 103 11.94 11.64 3.28
N GLU A 104 11.07 10.80 2.72
CA GLU A 104 9.62 10.86 2.91
C GLU A 104 9.17 10.35 4.29
N ALA A 105 10.05 9.72 5.06
CA ALA A 105 9.72 9.13 6.36
C ALA A 105 9.27 10.19 7.38
N ASP A 106 7.96 10.36 7.53
CA ASP A 106 7.34 11.39 8.39
C ASP A 106 6.38 10.83 9.45
N HIS A 107 6.20 9.51 9.47
CA HIS A 107 5.36 8.79 10.43
C HIS A 107 6.11 7.56 11.00
N PRO A 108 5.92 7.17 12.28
CA PRO A 108 6.58 6.01 12.89
C PRO A 108 6.26 4.66 12.23
N ASN A 109 5.22 4.60 11.40
CA ASN A 109 4.86 3.44 10.57
C ASN A 109 4.95 3.79 9.07
N SER A 110 5.94 4.58 8.69
CA SER A 110 6.20 4.86 7.27
C SER A 110 6.83 3.64 6.60
N ALA A 111 6.39 3.35 5.37
CA ALA A 111 7.03 2.38 4.50
C ALA A 111 7.17 2.98 3.10
N LEU A 112 8.34 2.80 2.50
CA LEU A 112 8.60 3.08 1.10
C LEU A 112 8.54 1.75 0.33
N LEU A 113 7.73 1.69 -0.72
CA LEU A 113 7.60 0.51 -1.57
C LEU A 113 8.12 0.85 -2.96
N GLU A 114 9.08 0.07 -3.43
CA GLU A 114 9.62 0.15 -4.78
C GLU A 114 9.19 -1.12 -5.52
N LEU A 115 8.27 -0.98 -6.48
CA LEU A 115 7.64 -2.10 -7.16
C LEU A 115 8.01 -2.13 -8.63
N THR A 116 8.21 -3.33 -9.17
CA THR A 116 8.32 -3.57 -10.62
C THR A 116 7.30 -4.62 -11.02
N GLY A 117 6.49 -4.32 -12.04
CA GLY A 117 5.47 -5.19 -12.58
C GLY A 117 5.99 -6.11 -13.69
N GLU A 118 5.20 -7.13 -14.03
CA GLU A 118 5.50 -8.10 -15.07
C GLU A 118 5.74 -7.47 -16.46
N ARG A 119 5.04 -6.37 -16.75
CA ARG A 119 5.20 -5.61 -18.01
C ARG A 119 6.31 -4.55 -17.94
N GLY A 120 7.15 -4.57 -16.90
CA GLY A 120 8.25 -3.63 -16.71
C GLY A 120 7.86 -2.27 -16.13
N GLY A 121 6.57 -2.01 -15.90
CA GLY A 121 6.11 -0.82 -15.19
C GLY A 121 6.71 -0.74 -13.79
N LYS A 122 7.03 0.46 -13.32
CA LYS A 122 7.63 0.71 -12.00
C LYS A 122 6.88 1.80 -11.30
N ILE A 123 6.68 1.64 -10.00
CA ILE A 123 6.18 2.69 -9.13
C ILE A 123 7.00 2.74 -7.84
N VAL A 124 7.16 3.93 -7.29
CA VAL A 124 7.69 4.17 -5.96
C VAL A 124 6.63 4.88 -5.14
N LEU A 125 6.29 4.37 -3.96
CA LEU A 125 5.27 4.98 -3.12
C LEU A 125 5.71 5.07 -1.67
N HIS A 126 5.35 6.17 -1.02
CA HIS A 126 5.47 6.35 0.42
C HIS A 126 4.10 6.19 1.05
N SER A 127 4.05 5.40 2.12
CA SER A 127 2.82 5.06 2.81
C SER A 127 2.98 5.17 4.32
N ARG A 128 1.85 5.36 5.02
CA ARG A 128 1.75 5.42 6.48
C ARG A 128 0.67 4.45 6.95
N SER A 129 0.96 3.59 7.92
CA SER A 129 -0.13 2.94 8.68
C SER A 129 -0.51 3.75 9.91
N THR A 130 -1.75 4.23 9.95
CA THR A 130 -2.23 5.25 10.91
C THR A 130 -3.06 4.67 12.07
N GLY A 131 -3.15 3.34 12.19
CA GLY A 131 -3.83 2.66 13.30
C GLY A 131 -5.22 2.12 12.94
N GLY A 132 -5.65 1.06 13.65
CA GLY A 132 -6.95 0.40 13.39
C GLY A 132 -7.05 -0.30 12.03
N GLY A 133 -5.92 -0.52 11.35
CA GLY A 133 -5.87 -0.96 9.96
C GLY A 133 -6.07 0.15 8.93
N SER A 134 -6.21 1.42 9.36
CA SER A 134 -6.21 2.57 8.46
C SER A 134 -4.81 2.78 7.88
N PHE A 135 -4.76 3.34 6.67
CA PHE A 135 -3.52 3.67 5.99
C PHE A 135 -3.68 4.94 5.15
N GLU A 136 -2.55 5.45 4.67
CA GLU A 136 -2.46 6.52 3.69
C GLU A 136 -1.31 6.20 2.74
N ILE A 137 -1.52 6.30 1.43
CA ILE A 137 -0.43 6.52 0.47
C ILE A 137 -0.28 8.04 0.35
N ALA A 138 0.88 8.55 0.74
CA ALA A 138 1.17 9.98 0.88
C ALA A 138 2.00 10.51 -0.30
N SER A 139 2.72 9.64 -1.01
CA SER A 139 3.29 9.98 -2.32
C SER A 139 3.31 8.78 -3.26
N LEU A 140 3.27 9.08 -4.56
CA LEU A 140 3.41 8.14 -5.66
C LEU A 140 4.32 8.76 -6.72
N ASP A 141 5.41 8.09 -7.07
CA ASP A 141 6.47 8.54 -7.99
C ASP A 141 6.97 9.96 -7.68
N GLY A 142 7.09 10.28 -6.39
CA GLY A 142 7.52 11.59 -5.89
C GLY A 142 6.43 12.66 -5.86
N TYR A 143 5.23 12.39 -6.40
CA TYR A 143 4.10 13.31 -6.34
C TYR A 143 3.30 13.10 -5.05
N PRO A 144 3.01 14.17 -4.28
CA PRO A 144 2.14 14.08 -3.13
C PRO A 144 0.73 13.64 -3.52
N VAL A 145 0.21 12.64 -2.83
CA VAL A 145 -1.16 12.15 -3.00
C VAL A 145 -1.78 11.89 -1.63
N ARG A 146 -3.08 11.62 -1.58
CA ARG A 146 -3.76 11.26 -0.34
C ARG A 146 -4.76 10.14 -0.59
N ILE A 147 -4.25 8.92 -0.66
CA ILE A 147 -5.05 7.72 -0.89
C ILE A 147 -5.29 7.02 0.44
N THR A 148 -6.54 6.95 0.91
CA THR A 148 -6.87 6.36 2.23
C THR A 148 -7.66 5.06 2.15
N GLY A 149 -8.10 4.68 0.96
CA GLY A 149 -9.00 3.54 0.74
C GLY A 149 -10.42 3.76 1.29
N GLU A 150 -10.77 4.99 1.67
CA GLU A 150 -12.12 5.36 2.13
C GLU A 150 -13.06 5.71 0.97
N SER A 151 -12.53 5.89 -0.24
CA SER A 151 -13.25 6.20 -1.47
C SER A 151 -12.63 5.48 -2.67
N PHE A 152 -13.39 5.37 -3.76
CA PHE A 152 -12.82 5.04 -5.05
C PHE A 152 -12.01 6.22 -5.56
N GLU A 153 -10.84 5.93 -6.13
CA GLU A 153 -9.91 6.93 -6.63
C GLU A 153 -9.54 6.61 -8.08
N VAL A 154 -9.41 7.65 -8.89
CA VAL A 154 -8.95 7.56 -10.27
C VAL A 154 -7.67 8.36 -10.38
N LEU A 155 -6.59 7.68 -10.76
CA LEU A 155 -5.31 8.31 -11.07
C LEU A 155 -5.16 8.38 -12.59
N VAL A 156 -4.82 9.56 -13.11
CA VAL A 156 -4.55 9.76 -14.53
C VAL A 156 -3.14 10.30 -14.70
N GLN A 157 -2.31 9.55 -15.43
CA GLN A 157 -1.01 10.01 -15.89
C GLN A 157 -1.15 10.45 -17.35
N CYS A 158 -0.72 11.65 -17.65
CA CYS A 158 -0.74 12.22 -18.99
C CYS A 158 0.46 13.13 -19.20
N ASP A 159 0.75 13.44 -20.47
CA ASP A 159 1.73 14.45 -20.81
C ASP A 159 1.26 15.83 -20.34
N GLY A 160 2.20 16.71 -20.00
CA GLY A 160 1.89 18.00 -19.39
C GLY A 160 1.03 18.92 -20.27
N ASP A 161 1.15 18.80 -21.59
CA ASP A 161 0.33 19.52 -22.57
C ASP A 161 -1.11 18.98 -22.66
N ALA A 162 -1.33 17.70 -22.35
CA ALA A 162 -2.65 17.08 -22.27
C ALA A 162 -3.38 17.39 -20.96
N ALA A 163 -2.68 17.82 -19.92
CA ALA A 163 -3.25 18.03 -18.58
C ALA A 163 -4.51 18.94 -18.57
N PRO A 164 -4.56 20.10 -19.26
CA PRO A 164 -5.78 20.92 -19.28
C PRO A 164 -6.98 20.19 -19.88
N ALA A 165 -6.78 19.44 -20.97
CA ALA A 165 -7.86 18.68 -21.62
C ALA A 165 -8.35 17.51 -20.75
N VAL A 166 -7.42 16.82 -20.07
CA VAL A 166 -7.76 15.76 -19.12
C VAL A 166 -8.58 16.31 -17.95
N LEU A 167 -8.18 17.44 -17.38
CA LEU A 167 -8.92 18.09 -16.29
C LEU A 167 -10.34 18.47 -16.72
N GLU A 168 -10.50 19.09 -17.89
CA GLU A 168 -11.81 19.44 -18.43
C GLU A 168 -12.74 18.20 -18.55
N LEU A 169 -12.20 17.09 -19.06
CA LEU A 169 -12.96 15.83 -19.17
C LEU A 169 -13.40 15.28 -17.81
N LEU A 170 -12.50 15.32 -16.82
CA LEU A 170 -12.81 14.87 -15.46
C LEU A 170 -13.87 15.76 -14.80
N GLU A 171 -13.75 17.08 -14.91
CA GLU A 171 -14.72 18.03 -14.37
C GLU A 171 -16.10 17.86 -14.98
N ARG A 172 -16.17 17.69 -16.31
CA ARG A 172 -17.43 17.43 -17.02
C ARG A 172 -18.08 16.13 -16.57
N SER A 173 -17.31 15.06 -16.41
CA SER A 173 -17.83 13.77 -15.96
C SER A 173 -18.36 13.84 -14.52
N MET A 174 -17.69 14.58 -13.64
CA MET A 174 -18.12 14.75 -12.26
C MET A 174 -19.36 15.63 -12.14
N ALA A 175 -19.50 16.67 -12.98
CA ALA A 175 -20.67 17.55 -12.96
C ALA A 175 -21.97 16.89 -13.45
N SER A 176 -21.86 15.78 -14.19
CA SER A 176 -22.99 14.98 -14.67
C SER A 176 -23.45 13.86 -13.72
N SER A 177 -22.82 13.72 -12.55
CA SER A 177 -23.08 12.67 -11.54
C SER A 177 -23.81 13.23 -10.32
#